data_AF-A0A378MR47-F1
#
_entry.id   AF-A0A378MR47-F1
#
_cell.length_a   1.000
_cell.length_b   1.000
_cell.length_c   1.000
_cell.angle_alpha   90.00
_cell.angle_beta   90.00
_cell.angle_gamma   90.00
#
_symmetry.space_group_name_H-M   'P 1'
#
loop_
_entity.id
_entity.type
_entity.pdbx_description
1 polymer ?
#
loop_
_entity_poly.entity_id
_entity_poly.type
_entity_poly.pdbx_seq_one_letter_code
_entity_poly.pdbx_strand_id
1 'polypeptide(L)'
;MIGTLAVQAAKDGKDVLISTGDKDMAQLVNDHIMLINTMNNTLLDREGVIEKYGIPPELIIDFLALMGDSADNIPGVKGVGERPH
;
A
#
# COMPACT_ATOMS: atom_id res chain seq x y z
N MET A 1 -9.79 11.33 -2.59
CA MET A 1 -9.25 12.66 -2.94
C MET A 1 -7.72 12.67 -2.93
N ILE A 2 -7.07 12.23 -1.84
CA ILE A 2 -5.59 12.27 -1.74
C ILE A 2 -4.89 11.47 -2.85
N GLY A 3 -5.37 10.27 -3.17
CA GLY A 3 -4.78 9.45 -4.22
C GLY A 3 -4.82 10.11 -5.61
N THR A 4 -5.93 10.77 -5.96
CA THR A 4 -6.05 11.49 -7.24
C THR A 4 -5.03 12.61 -7.37
N LEU A 5 -4.82 13.40 -6.30
CA LEU A 5 -3.86 14.51 -6.31
C LEU A 5 -2.42 13.99 -6.35
N ALA A 6 -2.11 12.93 -5.59
CA ALA A 6 -0.79 12.31 -5.59
C ALA A 6 -0.42 11.78 -6.98
N VAL A 7 -1.33 11.04 -7.61
CA VAL A 7 -1.13 10.50 -8.96
C VAL A 7 -0.97 11.62 -9.99
N GLN A 8 -1.73 12.72 -9.87
CA GLN A 8 -1.57 13.85 -10.78
C GLN A 8 -0.21 14.52 -10.61
N ALA A 9 0.23 14.78 -9.37
CA ALA A 9 1.54 15.38 -9.11
C ALA A 9 2.69 14.49 -9.60
N ALA A 10 2.60 13.17 -9.40
CA ALA A 10 3.56 12.21 -9.91
C ALA A 10 3.62 12.20 -11.45
N LYS A 11 2.46 12.29 -12.12
CA LYS A 11 2.41 12.42 -13.60
C LYS A 11 3.06 13.71 -14.10
N ASP A 12 3.04 14.76 -13.28
CA ASP A 12 3.73 16.02 -13.56
C ASP A 12 5.24 15.96 -13.17
N GLY A 13 5.76 14.78 -12.81
CA GLY A 13 7.17 14.55 -12.46
C GLY A 13 7.57 15.07 -11.08
N LYS A 14 6.61 15.27 -10.18
CA LYS A 14 6.86 15.74 -8.81
C LYS A 14 6.86 14.58 -7.83
N ASP A 15 7.82 14.60 -6.91
CA ASP A 15 7.85 13.64 -5.81
C ASP A 15 6.78 13.97 -4.77
N VAL A 16 6.09 12.95 -4.29
CA VAL A 16 4.97 13.02 -3.36
C VAL A 16 5.26 12.12 -2.16
N LEU A 17 5.13 12.69 -0.96
CA LEU A 17 5.13 11.94 0.29
C LEU A 17 3.74 12.02 0.93
N ILE A 18 3.09 10.88 1.11
CA ILE A 18 1.76 10.81 1.73
C ILE A 18 1.90 10.31 3.16
N SER A 19 1.50 11.12 4.15
CA SER A 19 1.41 10.67 5.53
C SER A 19 0.12 9.89 5.75
N THR A 20 0.22 8.58 6.01
CA THR A 20 -0.93 7.70 6.18
C THR A 20 -0.60 6.41 6.94
N GLY A 21 -1.57 5.91 7.71
CA GLY A 21 -1.56 4.56 8.27
C GLY A 21 -2.41 3.57 7.46
N ASP A 22 -3.14 4.06 6.46
CA ASP A 22 -3.99 3.26 5.58
C ASP A 22 -3.13 2.41 4.63
N LYS A 23 -3.28 1.09 4.71
CA LYS A 23 -2.51 0.13 3.92
C LYS A 23 -2.94 0.10 2.46
N ASP A 24 -4.17 0.51 2.14
CA ASP A 24 -4.66 0.55 0.76
C ASP A 24 -3.85 1.53 -0.07
N MET A 25 -3.36 2.60 0.55
CA MET A 25 -2.52 3.60 -0.11
C MET A 25 -1.20 3.02 -0.64
N ALA A 26 -0.77 1.85 -0.17
CA ALA A 26 0.43 1.17 -0.70
C ALA A 26 0.32 0.87 -2.20
N GLN A 27 -0.90 0.76 -2.75
CA GLN A 27 -1.14 0.61 -4.19
C GLN A 27 -0.62 1.79 -5.03
N LEU A 28 -0.49 2.99 -4.43
CA LEU A 28 -0.10 4.20 -5.14
C LEU A 28 1.42 4.37 -5.24
N VAL A 29 2.19 3.58 -4.49
CA VAL A 29 3.65 3.69 -4.42
C VAL A 29 4.27 3.42 -5.79
N ASN A 30 5.11 4.34 -6.23
CA ASN A 30 5.88 4.27 -7.48
C ASN A 30 7.12 5.16 -7.37
N ASP A 31 7.83 5.37 -8.48
CA ASP A 31 9.08 6.16 -8.51
C ASP A 31 8.94 7.59 -7.98
N HIS A 32 7.73 8.15 -7.96
CA HIS A 32 7.43 9.51 -7.50
C HIS A 32 6.51 9.55 -6.26
N ILE A 33 6.02 8.42 -5.75
CA ILE A 33 5.08 8.40 -4.62
C ILE A 33 5.61 7.46 -3.54
N MET A 34 5.83 8.02 -2.35
CA MET A 34 6.19 7.29 -1.14
C MET A 34 5.16 7.54 -0.03
N LEU A 35 5.07 6.60 0.92
CA LEU A 35 4.22 6.76 2.10
C LEU A 35 5.07 6.91 3.35
N ILE A 36 4.60 7.69 4.32
CA ILE A 36 5.14 7.75 5.68
C ILE A 36 4.03 7.46 6.68
N ASN A 37 4.28 6.55 7.62
CA ASN A 37 3.45 6.40 8.80
C ASN A 37 4.16 7.08 9.97
N THR A 38 3.70 8.27 10.35
CA THR A 38 4.33 9.07 11.41
C THR A 38 4.09 8.52 12.82
N MET A 39 3.19 7.53 12.99
CA MET A 39 2.99 6.88 14.28
C MET A 39 4.15 5.96 14.65
N ASN A 40 4.81 5.36 13.65
CA ASN A 40 5.93 4.44 13.83
C ASN A 40 7.17 4.83 13.00
N ASN A 41 7.16 6.04 12.42
CA ASN A 41 8.20 6.57 11.52
C ASN A 41 8.62 5.60 10.39
N THR A 42 7.68 4.80 9.89
CA THR A 42 7.95 3.88 8.78
C THR A 42 7.76 4.60 7.45
N LEU A 43 8.78 4.56 6.60
CA LEU A 43 8.74 5.03 5.21
C LEU A 43 8.53 3.82 4.29
N LEU A 44 7.66 3.95 3.29
CA LEU A 44 7.34 2.92 2.31
C LEU A 44 7.58 3.46 0.90
N ASP A 45 8.70 3.06 0.32
CA ASP A 45 8.94 3.02 -1.13
C ASP A 45 8.53 1.65 -1.69
N ARG A 46 8.82 1.42 -2.98
CA ARG A 46 8.49 0.15 -3.65
C ARG A 46 9.09 -1.06 -2.94
N GLU A 47 10.36 -0.98 -2.55
CA GLU A 47 11.05 -2.08 -1.86
C GLU A 47 10.45 -2.33 -0.48
N GLY A 48 10.14 -1.27 0.27
CA GLY A 48 9.46 -1.38 1.56
C GLY A 48 8.06 -2.01 1.43
N VAL A 49 7.32 -1.75 0.35
CA VAL A 49 6.04 -2.42 0.07
C VAL A 49 6.26 -3.91 -0.17
N ILE A 50 7.27 -4.28 -0.97
CA ILE A 50 7.62 -5.67 -1.24
C ILE A 50 8.07 -6.39 0.04
N GLU A 51 8.90 -5.77 0.87
CA GLU A 51 9.35 -6.35 2.14
C GLU A 51 8.18 -6.56 3.10
N LYS A 52 7.26 -5.58 3.18
CA LYS A 52 6.14 -5.62 4.11
C LYS A 52 5.04 -6.61 3.69
N TYR A 53 4.69 -6.66 2.41
CA TYR A 53 3.55 -7.43 1.91
C TYR A 53 3.92 -8.65 1.08
N GLY A 54 5.19 -8.81 0.70
CA GLY A 54 5.68 -9.89 -0.16
C GLY A 54 5.32 -9.73 -1.65
N ILE A 55 4.77 -8.59 -2.03
CA ILE A 55 4.26 -8.29 -3.38
C ILE A 55 4.53 -6.84 -3.75
N PRO A 56 4.60 -6.50 -5.05
CA PRO A 56 4.77 -5.12 -5.47
C PRO A 56 3.48 -4.28 -5.32
N PRO A 57 3.58 -2.94 -5.28
CA PRO A 57 2.46 -2.00 -5.13
C PRO A 57 1.25 -2.30 -6.03
N GLU A 58 1.49 -2.64 -7.29
CA GLU A 58 0.45 -2.90 -8.29
C GLU A 58 -0.46 -4.10 -7.94
N LEU A 59 -0.07 -4.97 -7.02
CA LEU A 59 -0.86 -6.14 -6.59
C LEU A 59 -1.53 -5.97 -5.22
N ILE A 60 -1.38 -4.80 -4.58
CA ILE A 60 -1.89 -4.58 -3.21
C ILE A 60 -3.40 -4.76 -3.12
N ILE A 61 -4.17 -4.25 -4.09
CA ILE A 61 -5.64 -4.36 -4.07
C ILE A 61 -6.06 -5.84 -4.14
N ASP A 62 -5.48 -6.59 -5.08
CA ASP A 62 -5.80 -8.01 -5.25
C ASP A 62 -5.42 -8.81 -4.00
N PHE A 63 -4.28 -8.50 -3.41
CA PHE A 63 -3.83 -9.12 -2.17
C PHE A 63 -4.78 -8.83 -1.00
N LEU A 64 -5.21 -7.59 -0.81
CA LEU A 64 -6.13 -7.24 0.26
C LEU A 64 -7.52 -7.84 0.04
N ALA A 65 -7.97 -7.93 -1.21
CA ALA A 65 -9.21 -8.63 -1.56
C ALA A 65 -9.15 -10.13 -1.23
N LEU A 66 -7.98 -10.76 -1.39
CA LEU A 66 -7.79 -12.17 -1.06
C LEU A 66 -7.60 -12.42 0.43
N MET A 67 -6.78 -11.61 1.10
CA MET A 67 -6.48 -11.75 2.53
C MET A 67 -7.63 -11.29 3.42
N GLY A 68 -8.49 -10.43 2.90
CA GLY A 68 -9.44 -9.67 3.69
C GLY A 68 -8.79 -8.49 4.41
N ASP A 69 -9.64 -7.66 4.98
CA ASP A 69 -9.25 -6.51 5.77
C ASP A 69 -9.97 -6.48 7.11
N SER A 70 -9.24 -6.81 8.17
CA SER A 70 -9.78 -6.74 9.53
C SER A 70 -10.12 -5.31 9.96
N ALA A 71 -9.43 -4.29 9.46
CA ALA A 71 -9.71 -2.90 9.80
C ALA A 71 -11.06 -2.45 9.22
N ASP A 72 -11.39 -2.93 8.02
CA ASP A 72 -12.63 -2.60 7.29
C ASP A 72 -13.71 -3.69 7.38
N ASN A 73 -13.53 -4.70 8.24
CA ASN A 73 -14.43 -5.86 8.39
C ASN A 73 -14.68 -6.64 7.10
N ILE A 74 -13.71 -6.67 6.18
CA ILE A 74 -13.77 -7.43 4.94
C ILE A 74 -13.22 -8.84 5.21
N PRO A 75 -14.04 -9.90 5.08
CA PRO A 75 -13.56 -11.26 5.27
C PRO A 75 -12.66 -11.69 4.10
N GLY A 76 -11.56 -12.36 4.43
CA GLY A 76 -10.67 -12.96 3.43
C GLY A 76 -11.24 -14.22 2.79
N VAL A 77 -10.61 -14.64 1.70
CA VAL A 77 -10.92 -15.91 1.02
C VAL A 77 -10.35 -17.07 1.83
N LYS A 78 -11.21 -18.03 2.18
CA LYS A 78 -10.82 -19.20 2.97
C LYS A 78 -9.73 -20.01 2.25
N GLY A 79 -8.60 -20.23 2.92
CA GLY A 79 -7.45 -20.98 2.38
C GLY A 79 -6.37 -20.11 1.72
N VAL A 80 -6.53 -18.79 1.70
CA VAL A 80 -5.50 -17.83 1.26
C VAL A 80 -4.95 -17.09 2.48
N GLY A 81 -3.63 -16.99 2.61
CA GLY A 81 -2.97 -16.27 3.70
C GLY A 81 -2.37 -17.11 4.84
N GLU A 82 -2.62 -18.41 4.84
CA GLU A 82 -1.84 -19.34 5.66
C GLU A 82 -0.42 -19.39 5.08
N ARG A 83 0.53 -18.70 5.73
CA ARG A 83 1.96 -18.95 5.45
C ARG A 83 2.20 -20.44 5.69
N PRO A 84 2.65 -21.23 4.68
CA PRO A 84 3.11 -22.58 4.97
C PRO A 84 4.27 -22.43 5.96
N HIS A 85 4.21 -23.26 7.00
CA HIS A 85 5.05 -23.24 8.19
C HIS A 85 6.54 -22.97 7.95
#